data_AF-A0A7C7QGK5-F1
#
_entry.id   AF-A0A7C7QGK5-F1
#
_cell.length_a   1.000
_cell.length_b   1.000
_cell.length_c   1.000
_cell.angle_alpha   90.00
_cell.angle_beta   90.00
_cell.angle_gamma   90.00
#
_symmetry.space_group_name_H-M   'P 1'
#
loop_
_entity.id
_entity.type
_entity.pdbx_description
1 polymer ?
#
loop_
_entity_poly.entity_id
_entity_poly.type
_entity_poly.pdbx_seq_one_letter_code
_entity_poly.pdbx_strand_id
1 'polypeptide(L)'
;MGNLIFSQAGMAQLVKIRRQMEREFGFRFRLANTENFLELLNAAAISPDPSIRACFKDFLADLSPEQRQRLQQLGLDLPEPFAASA
;
A
#
# COMPACT_ATOMS: atom_id res chain seq x y z
N MET A 1 -2.41 3.45 -17.68
CA MET A 1 -2.78 3.15 -16.27
C MET A 1 -4.27 3.31 -16.14
N GLY A 2 -5.03 2.23 -15.89
CA GLY A 2 -6.39 2.39 -15.37
C GLY A 2 -6.25 3.10 -14.02
N ASN A 3 -6.78 4.31 -13.92
CA ASN A 3 -6.46 5.25 -12.84
C ASN A 3 -6.91 4.64 -11.50
N LEU A 4 -5.96 4.16 -10.68
CA LEU A 4 -6.25 3.77 -9.30
C LEU A 4 -6.52 5.07 -8.53
N ILE A 5 -7.80 5.42 -8.41
CA ILE A 5 -8.23 6.63 -7.70
C ILE A 5 -8.46 6.24 -6.25
N PHE A 6 -7.56 6.68 -5.36
CA PHE A 6 -7.72 6.48 -3.93
C PHE A 6 -8.56 7.59 -3.30
N SER A 7 -9.26 7.27 -2.21
CA SER A 7 -9.89 8.27 -1.37
C SER A 7 -8.85 9.22 -0.77
N GLN A 8 -9.26 10.40 -0.30
CA GLN A 8 -8.35 11.31 0.40
C GLN A 8 -7.73 10.65 1.65
N ALA A 9 -8.49 9.81 2.34
CA ALA A 9 -8.01 9.03 3.49
C ALA A 9 -6.95 8.00 3.06
N GLY A 10 -7.20 7.24 1.99
CA GLY A 10 -6.24 6.30 1.43
C GLY A 10 -4.94 6.98 0.97
N MET A 11 -5.03 8.14 0.32
CA MET A 11 -3.85 8.94 -0.04
C MET A 11 -3.08 9.42 1.20
N ALA A 12 -3.77 9.84 2.26
CA ALA A 12 -3.13 10.26 3.50
C ALA A 12 -2.36 9.10 4.15
N GLN A 13 -2.92 7.88 4.14
CA GLN A 13 -2.22 6.69 4.64
C GLN A 13 -0.99 6.37 3.78
N LEU A 14 -1.10 6.42 2.45
CA LEU A 14 0.05 6.22 1.56
C LEU A 14 1.18 7.21 1.81
N VAL A 15 0.86 8.48 2.02
CA VAL A 15 1.88 9.50 2.34
C VAL A 15 2.51 9.26 3.71
N LYS A 16 1.74 8.78 4.71
CA LYS A 16 2.28 8.40 6.02
C LYS A 16 3.24 7.22 5.91
N ILE A 17 2.83 6.14 5.23
CA ILE A 17 3.66 4.95 5.00
C ILE A 17 4.96 5.37 4.31
N ARG A 18 4.89 6.15 3.22
CA ARG A 18 6.07 6.64 2.52
C ARG A 18 7.02 7.39 3.45
N ARG A 19 6.51 8.36 4.21
CA ARG A 19 7.33 9.19 5.12
C ARG A 19 7.97 8.36 6.23
N GLN A 20 7.24 7.38 6.77
CA GLN A 20 7.77 6.48 7.80
C GLN A 20 8.87 5.59 7.22
N MET A 21 8.64 5.00 6.04
CA MET A 21 9.64 4.19 5.35
C MET A 21 10.89 4.99 4.96
N GLU A 22 10.72 6.21 4.47
CA GLU A 22 11.81 7.16 4.17
C GLU A 22 12.61 7.51 5.43
N ARG A 23 11.93 7.68 6.57
CA ARG A 23 12.55 8.06 7.84
C ARG A 23 13.29 6.91 8.51
N GLU A 24 12.71 5.72 8.52
CA GLU A 24 13.25 4.57 9.25
C GLU A 24 14.30 3.80 8.44
N PHE A 25 14.11 3.69 7.13
CA PHE A 25 14.96 2.85 6.28
C PHE A 25 15.72 3.64 5.20
N GLY A 26 15.43 4.93 5.02
CA GLY A 26 16.11 5.77 4.03
C GLY A 26 15.67 5.55 2.58
N PHE A 27 14.72 4.65 2.31
CA PHE A 27 14.22 4.36 0.97
C PHE A 27 13.29 5.46 0.46
N ARG A 28 13.57 6.00 -0.73
CA ARG A 28 12.74 7.04 -1.37
C ARG A 28 11.82 6.43 -2.41
N PHE A 29 10.54 6.32 -2.08
CA PHE A 29 9.53 5.78 -3.00
C PHE A 29 8.78 6.88 -3.74
N ARG A 30 8.72 6.79 -5.08
CA ARG A 30 7.92 7.74 -5.89
C ARG A 30 6.52 7.19 -6.16
N LEU A 31 5.51 7.76 -5.51
CA LEU A 31 4.10 7.33 -5.66
C LEU A 31 3.53 7.48 -7.09
N ALA A 32 4.13 8.33 -7.93
CA ALA A 32 3.72 8.52 -9.32
C ALA A 32 4.14 7.36 -10.24
N ASN A 33 5.11 6.52 -9.83
CA ASN A 33 5.51 5.34 -10.57
C ASN A 33 4.86 4.11 -9.92
N THR A 34 4.09 3.35 -10.71
CA THR A 34 3.42 2.12 -10.28
C THR A 34 4.39 1.11 -9.67
N GLU A 35 5.59 0.93 -10.22
CA GLU A 35 6.57 -0.01 -9.68
C GLU A 35 7.05 0.41 -8.28
N ASN A 36 7.40 1.68 -8.11
CA ASN A 36 7.81 2.23 -6.81
C ASN A 36 6.67 2.20 -5.79
N PHE A 37 5.44 2.40 -6.26
CA PHE A 37 4.25 2.33 -5.44
C PHE A 37 4.01 0.90 -4.92
N LEU A 38 4.11 -0.10 -5.79
CA LEU A 38 4.00 -1.51 -5.40
C LEU A 38 5.15 -1.92 -4.48
N GLU A 39 6.36 -1.46 -4.75
CA GLU A 39 7.53 -1.71 -3.88
C GLU A 39 7.31 -1.13 -2.47
N LEU A 40 6.79 0.11 -2.36
CA LEU A 40 6.44 0.72 -1.10
C LEU A 40 5.42 -0.14 -0.33
N LEU A 41 4.37 -0.60 -1.01
CA LEU A 41 3.31 -1.38 -0.38
C LEU A 41 3.80 -2.77 0.06
N ASN A 42 4.59 -3.46 -0.77
CA ASN A 42 5.21 -4.73 -0.41
C ASN A 42 6.14 -4.57 0.79
N ALA A 43 6.98 -3.53 0.78
CA ALA A 43 7.89 -3.25 1.88
C ALA A 43 7.12 -2.88 3.18
N ALA A 44 6.00 -2.17 3.07
CA ALA A 44 5.13 -1.87 4.20
C ALA A 44 4.44 -3.12 4.77
N ALA A 45 4.05 -4.07 3.90
CA ALA A 45 3.40 -5.32 4.30
C ALA A 45 4.31 -6.20 5.17
N ILE A 46 5.61 -6.26 4.84
CA ILE A 46 6.62 -7.06 5.56
C ILE A 46 7.38 -6.27 6.63
N SER A 47 7.05 -4.99 6.84
CA SER A 47 7.79 -4.14 7.76
C SER A 47 7.75 -4.70 9.20
N PRO A 48 8.90 -4.69 9.93
CA PRO A 48 8.91 -5.05 11.35
C PRO A 48 8.21 -3.99 12.21
N ASP A 49 8.09 -2.75 11.73
CA ASP A 49 7.46 -1.65 12.47
C ASP A 49 5.93 -1.84 12.53
N PRO A 50 5.33 -1.93 13.74
CA PRO A 50 3.90 -2.16 13.89
C PRO A 50 3.04 -0.96 13.45
N SER A 51 3.56 0.27 13.50
CA SER A 51 2.89 1.49 13.04
C SER A 51 2.76 1.51 11.52
N ILE A 52 3.82 1.12 10.80
CA ILE A 52 3.81 1.00 9.34
C ILE A 52 2.80 -0.06 8.91
N ARG A 53 2.81 -1.23 9.57
CA ARG A 53 1.82 -2.29 9.32
C ARG A 53 0.38 -1.86 9.61
N ALA A 54 0.16 -1.07 10.67
CA ALA A 54 -1.16 -0.53 10.97
C ALA A 54 -1.62 0.43 9.88
N CYS A 55 -0.78 1.37 9.45
CA CYS A 55 -1.10 2.29 8.36
C CYS A 55 -1.37 1.55 7.04
N PHE A 56 -0.63 0.46 6.76
CA PHE A 56 -0.88 -0.39 5.60
C PHE A 56 -2.25 -1.10 5.68
N LYS A 57 -2.61 -1.65 6.85
CA LYS A 57 -3.93 -2.26 7.04
C LYS A 57 -5.07 -1.26 6.90
N ASP A 58 -4.92 -0.06 7.47
CA ASP A 58 -5.91 1.03 7.32
C ASP A 58 -6.07 1.43 5.86
N PHE A 59 -4.95 1.54 5.13
CA PHE A 59 -4.98 1.79 3.69
C PHE A 59 -5.77 0.69 2.95
N LEU A 60 -5.51 -0.59 3.23
CA LEU A 60 -6.25 -1.69 2.60
C LEU A 60 -7.74 -1.70 2.95
N ALA A 61 -8.08 -1.36 4.20
CA ALA A 61 -9.46 -1.25 4.66
C ALA A 61 -10.25 -0.20 3.88
N ASP A 62 -9.62 0.91 3.52
CA ASP A 62 -10.20 1.99 2.71
C ASP A 62 -10.37 1.64 1.22
N LEU A 63 -9.74 0.56 0.74
CA LEU A 63 -9.86 0.14 -0.66
C LEU A 63 -11.15 -0.63 -0.92
N SER A 64 -11.77 -0.36 -2.08
CA SER A 64 -12.86 -1.19 -2.60
C SER A 64 -12.34 -2.59 -3.00
N PRO A 65 -13.23 -3.61 -3.06
CA PRO A 65 -12.86 -4.94 -3.53
C PRO A 65 -12.19 -4.92 -4.91
N GLU A 66 -12.68 -4.09 -5.85
CA GLU A 66 -12.12 -3.96 -7.20
C GLU A 66 -10.72 -3.36 -7.16
N GLN A 67 -10.47 -2.39 -6.27
CA GLN A 67 -9.15 -1.79 -6.09
C GLN A 67 -8.16 -2.81 -5.50
N ARG A 68 -8.59 -3.61 -4.52
CA ARG A 68 -7.77 -4.70 -3.96
C ARG A 68 -7.42 -5.74 -5.01
N GLN A 69 -8.41 -6.19 -5.79
CA GLN A 69 -8.19 -7.13 -6.88
C GLN A 69 -7.24 -6.54 -7.93
N ARG A 70 -7.35 -5.25 -8.25
CA ARG A 70 -6.43 -4.58 -9.17
C ARG A 70 -5.00 -4.55 -8.62
N LEU A 71 -4.81 -4.31 -7.32
CA LEU A 71 -3.48 -4.35 -6.69
C LEU A 71 -2.89 -5.77 -6.73
N GLN A 72 -3.70 -6.81 -6.49
CA GLN A 72 -3.24 -8.19 -6.62
C GLN A 72 -2.83 -8.54 -8.06
N GLN A 73 -3.61 -8.11 -9.06
CA GLN A 73 -3.26 -8.27 -10.48
C GLN A 73 -1.95 -7.55 -10.84
N LEU A 74 -1.59 -6.51 -10.10
CA LEU A 74 -0.35 -5.77 -10.26
C LEU A 74 0.83 -6.41 -9.49
N GLY A 75 0.61 -7.53 -8.79
CA GLY A 75 1.66 -8.25 -8.06
C GLY A 75 1.83 -7.81 -6.61
N LEU A 76 0.81 -7.18 -6.00
CA LEU A 76 0.81 -6.93 -4.55
C LEU A 76 0.26 -8.13 -3.80
N ASP A 77 1.06 -8.69 -2.89
CA ASP A 77 0.63 -9.73 -1.97
C ASP A 77 -0.21 -9.10 -0.83
N LEU A 78 -1.52 -9.25 -0.92
CA LEU A 78 -2.44 -8.79 0.11
C LEU A 78 -2.50 -9.82 1.25
N PRO A 79 -2.32 -9.41 2.52
CA PRO A 79 -2.51 -10.31 3.65
C PRO A 79 -4.00 -10.62 3.86
N GLU A 80 -4.33 -11.77 4.43
CA GLU A 80 -5.70 -12.05 4.88
C GLU A 80 -6.15 -11.02 5.94
N PRO A 81 -7.43 -10.60 5.94
CA PRO A 81 -8.55 -11.03 5.09
C PRO A 81 -8.72 -10.21 3.80
N PHE A 82 -7.70 -9.44 3.39
CA PHE A 82 -7.79 -8.55 2.23
C PHE A 82 -7.48 -9.24 0.90
N ALA A 83 -6.84 -10.42 0.95
CA ALA A 83 -6.71 -11.28 -0.20
C ALA A 83 -8.11 -11.69 -0.69
N ALA A 84 -8.38 -11.52 -1.98
CA ALA A 84 -9.55 -12.17 -2.57
C ALA A 84 -9.41 -13.68 -2.34
N SER A 85 -10.37 -14.28 -1.62
CA SER A 85 -10.49 -15.74 -1.56
C SER A 85 -10.61 -16.24 -3.01
N ALA A 86 -9.70 -17.12 -3.40
CA ALA A 86 -9.67 -17.74 -4.71
C ALA A 86 -10.98 -18.46 -5.05
#